data_AF-A0A953PT39-F1
#
_entry.id   AF-A0A953PT39-F1
#
_cell.length_a   1.000
_cell.length_b   1.000
_cell.length_c   1.000
_cell.angle_alpha   90.00
_cell.angle_beta   90.00
_cell.angle_gamma   90.00
#
_symmetry.space_group_name_H-M   'P 1'
#
loop_
_entity.id
_entity.type
_entity.pdbx_description
1 polymer ?
#
loop_
_entity_poly.entity_id
_entity_poly.type
_entity_poly.pdbx_seq_one_letter_code
_entity_poly.pdbx_strand_id
1 'polypeptide(L)'
;MSIYDKHRDSLEVHETMMGPARGRLAVALDLLTDSLALVGQHGIYCRSDRFPGKPKMDIALVLEQLDDAKQLVQSAMEELKKPKI
;
A
#
# COMPACT_ATOMS: atom_id res chain seq x y z
N MET A 1 3.27 -5.58 -19.97
CA MET A 1 4.52 -5.53 -19.16
C MET A 1 4.20 -6.15 -17.81
N SER A 2 5.03 -7.06 -17.29
CA SER A 2 4.74 -7.73 -16.02
C SER A 2 4.96 -6.78 -14.83
N ILE A 3 4.35 -7.08 -13.67
CA ILE A 3 4.63 -6.32 -12.44
C ILE A 3 6.12 -6.39 -12.05
N TYR A 4 6.77 -7.51 -12.36
CA TYR A 4 8.21 -7.72 -12.15
C TYR A 4 9.09 -6.87 -13.08
N ASP A 5 8.59 -6.52 -14.26
CA ASP A 5 9.31 -5.61 -15.16
C ASP A 5 9.11 -4.16 -14.74
N LYS A 6 7.88 -3.79 -14.35
CA LYS A 6 7.52 -2.43 -13.94
C LYS A 6 8.26 -1.97 -12.69
N HIS A 7 8.47 -2.87 -11.73
CA HIS A 7 9.07 -2.58 -10.43
C HIS A 7 10.43 -3.27 -10.22
N ARG A 8 11.11 -3.62 -11.32
CA ARG A 8 12.35 -4.42 -11.30
C ARG A 8 13.39 -3.89 -10.32
N ASP A 9 13.74 -2.61 -10.41
CA ASP A 9 14.81 -2.02 -9.61
C ASP A 9 14.47 -2.02 -8.11
N SER A 10 13.22 -1.69 -7.76
CA SER A 10 12.77 -1.71 -6.37
C SER A 10 12.72 -3.14 -5.83
N LEU A 11 12.26 -4.10 -6.65
CA LEU A 11 12.26 -5.51 -6.29
C LEU A 11 13.68 -6.02 -6.06
N GLU A 12 14.63 -5.70 -6.94
CA GLU A 12 16.02 -6.11 -6.79
C GLU A 12 16.62 -5.64 -5.46
N VAL A 13 16.45 -4.35 -5.14
CA VAL A 13 16.95 -3.76 -3.89
C VAL A 13 16.31 -4.42 -2.66
N HIS A 14 14.98 -4.52 -2.63
CA HIS A 14 14.27 -5.03 -1.46
C HIS A 14 14.41 -6.53 -1.27
N GLU A 15 14.40 -7.32 -2.35
CA GLU A 15 14.62 -8.77 -2.29
C GLU A 15 16.05 -9.10 -1.85
N THR A 16 17.04 -8.30 -2.26
CA THR A 16 18.43 -8.46 -1.81
C THR A 16 18.58 -8.19 -0.31
N MET A 17 17.94 -7.12 0.21
CA MET A 17 18.06 -6.75 1.62
C MET A 17 17.24 -7.62 2.57
N MET A 18 16.08 -8.13 2.13
CA MET A 18 15.10 -8.74 3.03
C MET A 18 14.74 -10.19 2.68
N GLY A 19 15.27 -10.71 1.56
CA GLY A 19 14.85 -11.96 0.96
C GLY A 19 13.60 -11.78 0.07
N PRO A 20 13.28 -12.78 -0.79
CA PRO A 20 12.30 -12.63 -1.86
C PRO A 20 10.88 -12.31 -1.35
N ALA A 21 10.41 -13.01 -0.32
CA ALA A 21 9.06 -12.81 0.19
C ALA A 21 8.87 -11.44 0.86
N ARG A 22 9.77 -11.07 1.77
CA ARG A 22 9.71 -9.78 2.48
C ARG A 22 10.03 -8.61 1.55
N GLY A 23 10.93 -8.80 0.59
CA GLY A 23 11.24 -7.80 -0.42
C GLY A 23 10.03 -7.45 -1.30
N ARG A 24 9.28 -8.45 -1.78
CA ARG A 24 8.04 -8.23 -2.53
C ARG A 24 6.96 -7.53 -1.71
N LEU A 25 6.82 -7.90 -0.43
CA LEU A 25 5.89 -7.23 0.46
C LEU A 25 6.30 -5.78 0.73
N ALA A 26 7.59 -5.47 0.78
CA ALA A 26 8.08 -4.09 0.89
C ALA A 26 7.67 -3.26 -0.35
N VAL A 27 7.88 -3.79 -1.57
CA VAL A 27 7.43 -3.12 -2.79
C VAL A 27 5.91 -2.97 -2.83
N ALA A 28 5.16 -3.98 -2.38
CA ALA A 28 3.70 -3.87 -2.26
C ALA A 28 3.28 -2.77 -1.27
N LEU A 29 4.02 -2.60 -0.18
CA LEU A 29 3.78 -1.56 0.81
C LEU A 29 4.02 -0.15 0.24
N ASP A 30 5.05 0.02 -0.58
CA ASP A 30 5.30 1.28 -1.30
C ASP A 30 4.12 1.61 -2.22
N LEU A 31 3.64 0.63 -3.00
CA LEU A 31 2.51 0.80 -3.91
C LEU A 31 1.20 1.16 -3.19
N LEU A 32 0.93 0.53 -2.05
CA LEU A 32 -0.23 0.88 -1.21
C LEU A 32 -0.09 2.30 -0.65
N THR A 33 1.11 2.69 -0.25
CA THR A 33 1.38 4.05 0.28
C THR A 33 1.21 5.11 -0.80
N ASP A 34 1.69 4.87 -2.01
CA ASP A 34 1.47 5.76 -3.16
C ASP A 34 -0.03 5.85 -3.50
N SER A 35 -0.73 4.72 -3.46
CA SER A 35 -2.18 4.67 -3.73
C SER A 35 -2.97 5.48 -2.70
N LEU A 36 -2.63 5.37 -1.40
CA LEU A 36 -3.21 6.19 -0.33
C LEU A 36 -3.00 7.68 -0.60
N ALA A 37 -1.79 8.08 -0.98
CA ALA A 37 -1.49 9.48 -1.27
C ALA A 37 -2.29 10.00 -2.47
N LEU A 38 -2.40 9.22 -3.55
CA LEU A 38 -3.14 9.59 -4.76
C LEU A 38 -4.65 9.69 -4.51
N VAL A 39 -5.24 8.68 -3.85
CA VAL A 39 -6.67 8.68 -3.52
C VAL A 39 -6.99 9.77 -2.49
N GLY A 40 -6.09 10.03 -1.54
CA GLY A 40 -6.24 11.08 -0.54
C GLY A 40 -6.33 12.46 -1.17
N GLN A 41 -5.46 12.74 -2.16
CA GLN A 41 -5.54 13.96 -2.96
C GLN A 41 -6.84 14.02 -3.76
N HIS A 42 -7.29 12.92 -4.35
CA HIS A 42 -8.56 12.89 -5.07
C HIS A 42 -9.76 13.21 -4.15
N GLY A 43 -9.71 12.82 -2.87
CA GLY A 43 -10.72 13.15 -1.86
C GLY A 43 -10.83 14.64 -1.50
N ILE A 44 -9.85 15.47 -1.88
CA ILE A 44 -9.94 16.94 -1.80
C ILE A 44 -10.89 17.49 -2.86
N TYR A 45 -10.90 16.89 -4.05
CA TYR A 45 -11.73 17.33 -5.18
C TYR A 45 -13.09 16.61 -5.21
N CYS A 46 -13.12 15.33 -4.85
CA CYS A 46 -14.32 14.51 -4.83
C CYS A 46 -15.00 14.58 -3.45
N ARG A 47 -15.85 15.60 -3.27
CA ARG A 47 -16.47 15.92 -1.98
C ARG A 47 -17.90 15.42 -1.87
N SER A 48 -18.33 15.15 -0.65
CA SER A 48 -19.71 14.76 -0.38
C SER A 48 -20.63 15.98 -0.42
N ASP A 49 -21.70 15.90 -1.21
CA ASP A 49 -22.78 16.90 -1.19
C ASP A 49 -23.57 16.87 0.13
N ARG A 50 -23.68 15.68 0.75
CA ARG A 50 -24.43 15.46 1.99
C ARG A 50 -23.63 15.82 3.24
N PHE A 51 -22.31 15.61 3.21
CA PHE A 51 -21.42 15.85 4.35
C PHE A 51 -20.31 16.83 3.97
N PRO A 52 -20.57 18.15 4.07
CA PRO A 52 -19.57 19.17 3.79
C PRO A 52 -18.30 18.93 4.60
N GLY A 53 -17.13 19.09 3.98
CA GLY A 53 -15.87 18.82 4.67
C GLY A 53 -15.36 17.37 4.55
N LYS A 54 -16.16 16.44 4.03
CA LYS A 54 -15.76 15.03 3.84
C LYS A 54 -15.62 14.64 2.37
N PRO A 55 -14.71 13.71 2.04
CA PRO A 55 -14.68 13.09 0.72
C PRO A 55 -16.00 12.33 0.48
N LYS A 56 -16.27 12.01 -0.79
CA LYS A 56 -17.38 11.13 -1.16
C LYS A 56 -17.18 9.75 -0.50
N MET A 57 -18.29 9.08 -0.17
CA MET A 57 -18.28 7.87 0.67
C MET A 57 -17.45 6.73 0.06
N ASP A 58 -17.55 6.54 -1.24
CA ASP A 58 -16.74 5.59 -2.01
C ASP A 58 -15.24 5.87 -1.85
N ILE A 59 -14.81 7.13 -1.97
CA ILE A 59 -13.40 7.52 -1.76
C ILE A 59 -12.96 7.29 -0.31
N ALA A 60 -13.82 7.60 0.66
CA ALA A 60 -13.53 7.35 2.07
C ALA A 60 -13.30 5.86 2.35
N LEU A 61 -14.15 4.99 1.80
CA LEU A 61 -14.04 3.54 1.97
C LEU A 61 -12.80 2.97 1.27
N VAL A 62 -12.44 3.48 0.08
CA VAL A 62 -11.20 3.06 -0.59
C VAL A 62 -9.97 3.44 0.24
N LEU A 63 -9.94 4.64 0.84
CA LEU A 63 -8.86 5.05 1.72
C LEU A 63 -8.74 4.14 2.94
N GLU A 64 -9.87 3.81 3.58
CA GLU A 64 -9.92 2.87 4.71
C GLU A 64 -9.37 1.49 4.31
N GLN A 65 -9.85 0.92 3.20
CA GLN A 65 -9.39 -0.38 2.72
C GLN A 65 -7.90 -0.42 2.35
N LEU A 66 -7.38 0.66 1.75
CA LEU A 66 -5.96 0.76 1.42
C LEU A 66 -5.09 0.85 2.70
N ASP A 67 -5.56 1.55 3.72
CA ASP A 67 -4.87 1.65 5.01
C ASP A 67 -4.89 0.31 5.76
N ASP A 68 -6.03 -0.37 5.81
CA ASP A 68 -6.16 -1.70 6.39
C ASP A 68 -5.21 -2.70 5.69
N ALA A 69 -5.20 -2.70 4.35
CA ALA A 69 -4.31 -3.57 3.58
C ALA A 69 -2.83 -3.27 3.87
N LYS A 70 -2.47 -1.98 4.01
CA LYS A 70 -1.12 -1.54 4.37
C LYS A 70 -0.70 -2.12 5.73
N GLN A 71 -1.57 -2.02 6.74
CA GLN A 71 -1.30 -2.54 8.08
C GLN A 71 -1.12 -4.07 8.07
N LEU A 72 -1.97 -4.80 7.33
CA LEU A 72 -1.84 -6.26 7.19
C LEU A 72 -0.54 -6.67 6.50
N VAL A 73 -0.11 -5.94 5.47
CA VAL A 73 1.18 -6.19 4.78
C VAL A 73 2.35 -5.94 5.73
N GLN A 74 2.34 -4.84 6.50
CA GLN A 74 3.37 -4.57 7.50
C GLN A 74 3.44 -5.66 8.55
N SER A 75 2.29 -6.08 9.09
CA SER A 75 2.20 -7.18 10.05
C SER A 75 2.77 -8.49 9.47
N ALA A 76 2.43 -8.84 8.23
CA ALA A 76 2.97 -10.03 7.57
C ALA A 76 4.50 -9.96 7.41
N MET A 77 5.05 -8.78 7.06
CA MET A 77 6.49 -8.58 6.96
C MET A 77 7.21 -8.76 8.30
N GLU A 78 6.58 -8.35 9.40
CA GLU A 78 7.08 -8.52 10.76
C GLU A 78 7.05 -9.99 11.18
N GLU A 79 5.95 -10.72 10.91
CA GLU A 79 5.86 -12.16 11.17
C GLU A 79 6.95 -12.94 10.42
N LEU A 80 7.20 -12.62 9.15
CA LEU A 80 8.24 -13.28 8.36
C LEU A 80 9.67 -12.94 8.82
N LYS A 81 9.86 -11.87 9.61
CA LYS A 81 11.16 -11.53 10.20
C LYS A 81 11.48 -12.42 11.41
N LYS A 82 10.46 -12.97 12.08
CA LYS A 82 10.67 -13.77 13.28
C LYS A 82 11.40 -15.07 12.92
N PRO A 83 12.41 -15.49 13.70
CA PRO A 83 13.04 -16.78 13.49
C PRO A 83 12.00 -17.88 13.65
N LYS A 84 12.03 -18.88 12.76
CA LYS A 84 11.22 -20.08 12.92
C LYS A 84 11.73 -20.81 14.17
N ILE A 85 10.86 -20.91 15.18
CA ILE A 85 11.08 -21.69 16.40
C ILE A 85 10.93 -23.17 16.07
#